data_AF-A0A914YL31-F1
#
_entry.id   AF-A0A914YL31-F1
#
_cell.length_a   1.000
_cell.length_b   1.000
_cell.length_c   1.000
_cell.angle_alpha   90.00
_cell.angle_beta   90.00
_cell.angle_gamma   90.00
#
_symmetry.space_group_name_H-M   'P 1'
#
loop_
_entity.id
_entity.type
_entity.pdbx_description
1 polymer ?
#
loop_
_entity_poly.entity_id
_entity_poly.type
_entity_poly.pdbx_seq_one_letter_code
_entity_poly.pdbx_strand_id
1 'polypeptide(L)'
;MVHAIEAYTSRILKNPLSDNLAKQALRLIGSKLVHVCRNGQDAEARQDILLGATLAGQAFANAPVGAVHALAYPIGGIFHVPHGLSNSLVLPHVLRFNASAAAPLYAELAEVLIPGIQGDEASKTEAFINFMEQIAIDTGIERQLREVGIKESDLRRMAQEAMKQTRLLGNNPRDVTEDDAFAIYSAAF
;
A
#
# COMPACT_ATOMS: atom_id res chain seq x y z
N MET A 1 5.22 -4.25 1.93
CA MET A 1 4.57 -4.27 0.60
C MET A 1 4.23 -2.87 0.11
N VAL A 2 3.53 -2.05 0.90
CA VAL A 2 3.18 -0.66 0.53
C VAL A 2 4.34 0.16 -0.03
N HIS A 3 5.51 0.14 0.62
CA HIS A 3 6.72 0.81 0.11
C HIS A 3 7.02 0.47 -1.36
N ALA A 4 7.00 -0.82 -1.71
CA ALA A 4 7.31 -1.28 -3.06
C ALA A 4 6.21 -0.88 -4.06
N ILE A 5 4.94 -0.98 -3.65
CA ILE A 5 3.80 -0.60 -4.50
C ILE A 5 3.87 0.89 -4.83
N GLU A 6 3.99 1.74 -3.82
CA GLU A 6 4.03 3.18 -4.04
C GLU A 6 5.30 3.64 -4.75
N ALA A 7 6.45 3.02 -4.49
CA ALA A 7 7.66 3.27 -5.27
C ALA A 7 7.46 2.92 -6.76
N TYR A 8 6.74 1.82 -7.04
CA TYR A 8 6.44 1.39 -8.42
C TYR A 8 5.44 2.30 -9.12
N THR A 9 4.50 2.90 -8.38
CA THR A 9 3.47 3.77 -8.96
C THR A 9 3.74 5.26 -8.80
N SER A 10 4.86 5.63 -8.18
CA SER A 10 5.28 7.01 -8.01
C SER A 10 5.44 7.70 -9.36
N ARG A 11 4.93 8.91 -9.52
CA ARG A 11 5.12 9.69 -10.77
C ARG A 11 6.41 10.51 -10.78
N ILE A 12 7.04 10.67 -9.62
CA ILE A 12 8.27 11.46 -9.43
C ILE A 12 9.44 10.50 -9.16
N LEU A 13 10.57 10.69 -9.83
CA LEU A 13 11.82 9.92 -9.65
C LEU A 13 11.72 8.40 -9.89
N LYS A 14 10.57 7.87 -10.31
CA LYS A 14 10.42 6.50 -10.80
C LYS A 14 11.49 6.21 -11.86
N ASN A 15 12.11 5.04 -11.74
CA ASN A 15 13.22 4.63 -12.59
C ASN A 15 13.34 3.10 -12.65
N PRO A 16 14.01 2.55 -13.68
CA PRO A 16 14.10 1.10 -13.87
C PRO A 16 14.76 0.35 -12.70
N LEU A 17 15.69 0.97 -11.96
CA LEU A 17 16.30 0.32 -10.79
C LEU A 17 15.27 0.14 -9.68
N SER A 18 14.57 1.21 -9.30
CA SER A 18 13.49 1.15 -8.30
C SER A 18 12.42 0.14 -8.68
N ASP A 19 12.03 0.11 -9.95
CA ASP A 19 10.99 -0.80 -10.46
C ASP A 19 11.36 -2.28 -10.31
N ASN A 20 12.60 -2.63 -10.63
CA ASN A 20 13.09 -3.99 -10.48
C ASN A 20 13.18 -4.41 -9.01
N LEU A 21 13.65 -3.50 -8.14
CA LEU A 21 13.70 -3.72 -6.69
C LEU A 21 12.30 -3.91 -6.10
N ALA A 22 11.34 -3.07 -6.49
CA ALA A 22 9.95 -3.15 -6.04
C ALA A 22 9.28 -4.46 -6.46
N LYS A 23 9.43 -4.87 -7.73
CA LYS A 23 8.88 -6.15 -8.22
C LYS A 23 9.50 -7.34 -7.49
N GLN A 24 10.82 -7.35 -7.29
CA GLN A 24 11.47 -8.44 -6.55
C GLN A 24 11.06 -8.46 -5.07
N ALA A 25 10.92 -7.28 -4.45
CA ALA A 25 10.42 -7.17 -3.09
C ALA A 25 9.00 -7.76 -2.94
N LEU A 26 8.10 -7.43 -3.86
CA LEU A 26 6.73 -7.95 -3.86
C LEU A 26 6.68 -9.45 -4.08
N ARG A 27 7.49 -10.00 -4.99
CA ARG A 27 7.60 -11.45 -5.21
C ARG A 27 8.02 -12.20 -3.94
N LEU A 28 9.06 -11.71 -3.26
CA LEU A 28 9.57 -12.33 -2.03
C LEU A 28 8.57 -12.20 -0.89
N ILE A 29 8.00 -11.01 -0.67
CA ILE A 29 7.09 -10.78 0.45
C ILE A 29 5.75 -11.47 0.22
N GLY A 30 5.15 -11.28 -0.95
CA GLY A 30 3.80 -11.77 -1.26
C GLY A 30 3.66 -13.28 -1.18
N SER A 31 4.73 -14.03 -1.46
CA SER A 31 4.72 -15.49 -1.39
C SER A 31 4.91 -16.05 0.03
N LYS A 32 5.40 -15.24 0.99
CA LYS A 32 5.80 -15.73 2.33
C LYS A 32 5.11 -15.02 3.50
N LEU A 33 4.52 -13.85 3.31
CA LEU A 33 4.03 -13.00 4.41
C LEU A 33 3.01 -13.72 5.30
N VAL A 34 1.95 -14.25 4.71
CA VAL A 34 0.91 -14.98 5.46
C VAL A 34 1.49 -16.20 6.18
N HIS A 35 2.42 -16.90 5.53
CA HIS A 35 3.10 -18.06 6.12
C HIS A 35 3.92 -17.69 7.35
N VAL A 36 4.76 -16.64 7.29
CA VAL A 36 5.57 -16.23 8.44
C VAL A 36 4.74 -15.67 9.60
N CYS A 37 3.56 -15.12 9.32
CA CYS A 37 2.61 -14.69 10.36
C CYS A 37 2.03 -15.89 11.12
N ARG A 38 1.82 -17.03 10.44
CA ARG A 38 1.29 -18.26 11.03
C ARG A 38 2.37 -19.15 11.64
N ASN A 39 3.55 -19.20 11.02
CA ASN A 39 4.72 -19.94 11.48
C ASN A 39 5.96 -19.05 11.46
N GLY A 40 6.20 -18.39 12.58
CA GLY A 40 7.33 -17.47 12.73
C GLY A 40 8.71 -18.11 12.82
N GLN A 41 8.83 -19.45 12.83
CA GLN A 41 10.11 -20.16 13.00
C GLN A 41 10.72 -20.66 11.68
N ASP A 42 10.01 -20.48 10.55
CA ASP A 42 10.55 -20.81 9.24
C ASP A 42 11.64 -19.80 8.84
N ALA A 43 12.90 -20.21 9.01
CA ALA A 43 14.06 -19.36 8.76
C ALA A 43 14.20 -18.97 7.27
N GLU A 44 13.85 -19.86 6.35
CA GLU A 44 13.95 -19.59 4.91
C GLU A 44 12.89 -18.56 4.49
N ALA A 45 11.64 -18.75 4.92
CA ALA A 45 10.59 -17.77 4.67
C ALA A 45 10.88 -16.41 5.33
N ARG A 46 11.45 -16.40 6.55
CA ARG A 46 11.91 -15.17 7.23
C ARG A 46 13.01 -14.46 6.45
N GLN A 47 13.93 -15.19 5.83
CA GLN A 47 14.99 -14.62 4.99
C GLN A 47 14.40 -13.92 3.76
N ASP A 48 13.42 -14.53 3.10
CA ASP A 48 12.72 -13.90 1.97
C ASP A 48 12.01 -12.61 2.39
N ILE A 49 11.33 -12.61 3.55
CA ILE A 49 10.71 -11.40 4.10
C ILE A 49 11.75 -10.30 4.37
N LEU A 50 12.87 -10.64 5.00
CA LEU A 50 13.92 -9.67 5.34
C LEU A 50 14.56 -9.07 4.07
N LEU A 51 14.88 -9.93 3.10
CA LEU A 51 15.43 -9.48 1.82
C LEU A 51 14.40 -8.63 1.07
N GLY A 52 13.15 -9.09 0.98
CA GLY A 52 12.08 -8.36 0.34
C GLY A 52 11.84 -6.98 0.98
N ALA A 53 11.87 -6.88 2.31
CA ALA A 53 11.77 -5.61 3.03
C ALA A 53 12.96 -4.68 2.72
N THR A 54 14.18 -5.24 2.64
CA THR A 54 15.39 -4.49 2.26
C THR A 54 15.26 -3.92 0.85
N LEU A 55 14.84 -4.74 -0.12
CA LEU A 55 14.64 -4.31 -1.51
C LEU A 55 13.51 -3.28 -1.63
N ALA A 56 12.41 -3.44 -0.88
CA ALA A 56 11.36 -2.43 -0.82
C ALA A 56 11.89 -1.09 -0.27
N GLY A 57 12.77 -1.15 0.73
CA GLY A 57 13.49 -0.01 1.28
C GLY A 57 14.32 0.73 0.24
N GLN A 58 15.12 -0.03 -0.52
CA GLN A 58 15.93 0.52 -1.61
C GLN A 58 15.08 1.07 -2.76
N ALA A 59 13.94 0.43 -3.08
CA ALA A 59 13.01 0.93 -4.07
C ALA A 59 12.49 2.32 -3.66
N PHE A 60 11.89 2.45 -2.47
CA PHE A 60 11.30 3.72 -2.08
C PHE A 60 12.33 4.84 -1.80
N ALA A 61 13.57 4.47 -1.50
CA ALA A 61 14.68 5.42 -1.39
C ALA A 61 15.04 6.07 -2.75
N ASN A 62 14.75 5.40 -3.87
CA ASN A 62 15.01 5.90 -5.22
C ASN A 62 13.76 6.41 -5.95
N ALA A 63 12.56 5.93 -5.59
CA ALA A 63 11.28 6.44 -6.06
C ALA A 63 10.33 6.61 -4.86
N PRO A 64 10.04 7.83 -4.40
CA PRO A 64 9.39 8.07 -3.12
C PRO A 64 7.94 7.57 -3.09
N VAL A 65 7.50 7.23 -1.87
CA VAL A 65 6.11 6.86 -1.53
C VAL A 65 5.09 7.99 -1.76
N GLY A 66 3.80 7.65 -1.73
CA GLY A 66 2.69 8.48 -2.19
C GLY A 66 1.55 8.64 -1.18
N ALA A 67 0.31 8.56 -1.67
CA ALA A 67 -0.89 8.85 -0.89
C ALA A 67 -1.15 7.86 0.25
N VAL A 68 -0.76 6.58 0.16
CA VAL A 68 -0.94 5.62 1.27
C VAL A 68 -0.18 6.11 2.49
N HIS A 69 1.09 6.49 2.34
CA HIS A 69 1.88 7.04 3.44
C HIS A 69 1.34 8.40 3.91
N ALA A 70 0.95 9.29 2.98
CA ALA A 70 0.40 10.60 3.32
C ALA A 70 -0.86 10.49 4.21
N LEU A 71 -1.75 9.55 3.91
CA LEU A 71 -2.97 9.29 4.68
C LEU A 71 -2.71 8.42 5.92
N ALA A 72 -1.66 7.60 5.94
CA ALA A 72 -1.28 6.84 7.12
C ALA A 72 -0.70 7.71 8.25
N TYR A 73 -0.06 8.84 7.92
CA TYR A 73 0.61 9.69 8.91
C TYR A 73 -0.33 10.28 9.97
N PRO A 74 -1.51 10.86 9.62
CA PRO A 74 -2.48 11.30 10.62
C PRO A 74 -3.01 10.16 11.50
N ILE A 75 -3.21 8.96 10.94
CA ILE A 75 -3.65 7.78 11.71
C ILE A 75 -2.64 7.45 12.81
N GLY A 76 -1.38 7.27 12.44
CA GLY A 76 -0.32 6.95 13.41
C GLY A 76 0.02 8.11 14.35
N GLY A 77 -0.01 9.35 13.86
CA GLY A 77 0.38 10.54 14.63
C GLY A 77 -0.66 10.99 15.66
N ILE A 78 -1.96 10.85 15.36
CA ILE A 78 -3.05 11.29 16.23
C ILE A 78 -3.50 10.17 17.17
N PHE A 79 -3.56 8.93 16.68
CA PHE A 79 -4.18 7.81 17.39
C PHE A 79 -3.16 6.75 17.85
N HIS A 80 -1.87 6.98 17.60
CA HIS A 80 -0.78 6.07 17.98
C HIS A 80 -0.92 4.64 17.40
N VAL A 81 -1.61 4.52 16.26
CA VAL A 81 -1.74 3.26 15.52
C VAL A 81 -0.37 2.90 14.92
N PRO A 82 0.09 1.64 15.05
CA PRO A 82 1.35 1.22 14.44
C PRO A 82 1.42 1.56 12.96
N HIS A 83 2.58 2.02 12.50
CA HIS A 83 2.72 2.57 11.14
C HIS A 83 2.36 1.58 10.03
N GLY A 84 2.76 0.30 10.17
CA GLY A 84 2.39 -0.74 9.21
C GLY A 84 0.88 -0.96 9.11
N LEU A 85 0.19 -0.97 10.25
CA LEU A 85 -1.27 -1.08 10.32
C LEU A 85 -1.94 0.16 9.73
N SER A 86 -1.47 1.36 10.06
CA SER A 86 -1.97 2.63 9.52
C SER A 86 -1.97 2.64 7.97
N ASN A 87 -0.87 2.17 7.36
CA ASN A 87 -0.80 2.03 5.90
C ASN A 87 -1.78 0.98 5.37
N SER A 88 -1.90 -0.16 6.05
CA SER A 88 -2.79 -1.25 5.62
C SER A 88 -4.26 -0.84 5.60
N LEU A 89 -4.69 -0.03 6.58
CA LEU A 89 -6.09 0.43 6.71
C LEU A 89 -6.55 1.26 5.50
N VAL A 90 -5.65 2.04 4.88
CA VAL A 90 -6.01 2.91 3.75
C VAL A 90 -5.55 2.38 2.39
N LEU A 91 -4.69 1.36 2.36
CA LEU A 91 -4.11 0.83 1.12
C LEU A 91 -5.17 0.47 0.07
N PRO A 92 -6.17 -0.40 0.32
CA PRO A 92 -7.11 -0.80 -0.73
C PRO A 92 -7.88 0.38 -1.32
N HIS A 93 -8.27 1.32 -0.46
CA HIS A 93 -9.04 2.51 -0.83
C HIS A 93 -8.21 3.48 -1.68
N VAL A 94 -6.93 3.68 -1.34
CA VAL A 94 -6.00 4.47 -2.15
C VAL A 94 -5.72 3.79 -3.50
N LEU A 95 -5.57 2.47 -3.55
CA LEU A 95 -5.40 1.74 -4.82
C LEU A 95 -6.62 1.92 -5.74
N ARG A 96 -7.84 1.81 -5.20
CA ARG A 96 -9.09 2.04 -5.94
C ARG A 96 -9.17 3.47 -6.46
N PHE A 97 -8.81 4.46 -5.63
CA PHE A 97 -8.71 5.86 -6.06
C PHE A 97 -7.70 6.06 -7.20
N ASN A 98 -6.52 5.45 -7.09
CA ASN A 98 -5.44 5.59 -8.06
C ASN A 98 -5.64 4.76 -9.33
N ALA A 99 -6.56 3.79 -9.36
CA ALA A 99 -6.75 2.85 -10.47
C ALA A 99 -6.93 3.57 -11.82
N SER A 100 -7.65 4.70 -11.87
CA SER A 100 -7.84 5.47 -13.11
C SER A 100 -6.54 6.03 -13.72
N ALA A 101 -5.46 6.14 -12.94
CA ALA A 101 -4.16 6.63 -13.38
C ALA A 101 -3.04 5.56 -13.32
N ALA A 102 -3.26 4.48 -12.57
CA ALA A 102 -2.24 3.47 -12.28
C ALA A 102 -2.63 2.03 -12.66
N ALA A 103 -3.79 1.81 -13.31
CA ALA A 103 -4.25 0.48 -13.72
C ALA A 103 -3.19 -0.34 -14.51
N PRO A 104 -2.48 0.21 -15.52
CA PRO A 104 -1.44 -0.56 -16.22
C PRO A 104 -0.34 -1.05 -15.27
N LEU A 105 0.07 -0.21 -14.31
CA LEU A 105 1.10 -0.55 -13.33
C LEU A 105 0.60 -1.58 -12.30
N TYR A 106 -0.67 -1.49 -11.89
CA TYR A 106 -1.28 -2.48 -11.01
C TYR A 106 -1.45 -3.83 -11.70
N ALA A 107 -1.78 -3.85 -13.00
CA ALA A 107 -1.83 -5.07 -13.79
C ALA A 107 -0.45 -5.76 -13.87
N GLU A 108 0.63 -4.99 -14.07
CA GLU A 108 2.00 -5.52 -14.02
C GLU A 108 2.36 -6.07 -12.63
N LEU A 109 1.99 -5.38 -11.55
CA LEU A 109 2.22 -5.88 -10.19
C LEU A 109 1.36 -7.11 -9.86
N ALA A 110 0.17 -7.23 -10.45
CA ALA A 110 -0.68 -8.42 -10.35
C ALA A 110 0.05 -9.65 -10.89
N GLU A 111 0.70 -9.55 -12.04
CA GLU A 111 1.47 -10.65 -12.64
C GLU A 111 2.65 -11.09 -11.78
N VAL A 112 3.21 -10.18 -10.98
CA VAL A 112 4.31 -10.48 -10.04
C VAL A 112 3.80 -11.26 -8.82
N LEU A 113 2.61 -10.92 -8.32
CA LEU A 113 2.05 -11.46 -7.07
C LEU A 113 1.13 -12.67 -7.27
N ILE A 114 0.53 -12.79 -8.45
CA ILE A 114 -0.49 -13.79 -8.79
C ILE A 114 0.00 -14.55 -10.04
N PRO A 115 0.88 -15.56 -9.87
CA PRO A 115 1.44 -16.29 -10.99
C PRO A 115 0.36 -16.92 -11.88
N GLY A 116 0.44 -16.67 -13.18
CA GLY A 116 -0.50 -17.22 -14.17
C GLY A 116 -1.82 -16.46 -14.31
N ILE A 117 -1.99 -15.30 -13.66
CA ILE A 117 -3.18 -14.46 -13.81
C ILE A 117 -3.49 -14.17 -15.29
N GLN A 118 -4.75 -14.33 -15.67
CA GLN A 118 -5.27 -14.08 -17.02
C GLN A 118 -6.26 -12.91 -16.98
N GLY A 119 -6.58 -12.36 -18.15
CA GLY A 119 -7.55 -11.28 -18.32
C GLY A 119 -6.92 -9.99 -18.81
N ASP A 120 -7.78 -8.99 -18.99
CA ASP A 120 -7.38 -7.64 -19.39
C ASP A 120 -6.81 -6.83 -18.23
N GLU A 121 -6.35 -5.62 -18.53
CA GLU A 121 -5.76 -4.70 -17.55
C GLU A 121 -6.72 -4.40 -16.38
N ALA A 122 -8.01 -4.20 -16.67
CA ALA A 122 -9.01 -3.90 -15.66
C ALA A 122 -9.20 -5.08 -14.69
N SER A 123 -9.31 -6.30 -15.22
CA SER A 123 -9.47 -7.51 -14.42
C SER A 123 -8.23 -7.79 -13.55
N LYS A 124 -7.03 -7.59 -14.10
CA LYS A 124 -5.77 -7.75 -13.36
C LYS A 124 -5.60 -6.69 -12.26
N THR A 125 -6.00 -5.45 -12.54
CA THR A 125 -6.01 -4.35 -11.56
C THR A 125 -6.90 -4.70 -10.38
N GLU A 126 -8.13 -5.15 -10.64
CA GLU A 126 -9.06 -5.52 -9.57
C GLU A 126 -8.55 -6.73 -8.77
N ALA A 127 -8.00 -7.73 -9.44
CA ALA A 127 -7.38 -8.88 -8.78
C ALA A 127 -6.20 -8.49 -7.87
N PHE A 128 -5.38 -7.52 -8.28
CA PHE A 128 -4.29 -6.99 -7.46
C PHE A 128 -4.80 -6.32 -6.17
N ILE A 129 -5.85 -5.50 -6.27
CA ILE A 129 -6.43 -4.84 -5.09
C ILE A 129 -7.04 -5.88 -4.14
N ASN A 130 -7.79 -6.84 -4.69
CA ASN A 130 -8.39 -7.92 -3.89
C ASN A 130 -7.33 -8.81 -3.24
N PHE A 131 -6.19 -9.03 -3.90
CA PHE A 131 -5.06 -9.74 -3.30
C PHE A 131 -4.45 -8.98 -2.11
N MET A 132 -4.38 -7.63 -2.15
CA MET A 132 -3.96 -6.82 -0.99
C MET A 132 -4.96 -6.92 0.17
N GLU A 133 -6.25 -6.88 -0.11
CA GLU A 133 -7.31 -7.05 0.90
C GLU A 133 -7.26 -8.45 1.53
N GLN A 134 -7.05 -9.49 0.72
CA GLN A 134 -6.96 -10.86 1.19
C GLN A 134 -5.76 -11.07 2.12
N ILE A 135 -4.61 -10.43 1.85
CA ILE A 135 -3.47 -10.48 2.77
C ILE A 135 -3.83 -9.91 4.15
N ALA A 136 -4.55 -8.79 4.22
CA ALA A 136 -4.98 -8.23 5.50
C ALA A 136 -5.93 -9.18 6.25
N ILE A 137 -6.85 -9.84 5.53
CA ILE A 137 -7.73 -10.87 6.10
C ILE A 137 -6.92 -12.06 6.63
N ASP A 138 -6.00 -12.58 5.82
CA ASP A 138 -5.25 -13.80 6.13
C ASP A 138 -4.23 -13.63 7.26
N THR A 139 -3.77 -12.39 7.48
CA THR A 139 -2.87 -12.01 8.57
C THR A 139 -3.61 -11.64 9.86
N GLY A 140 -4.92 -11.38 9.78
CA GLY A 140 -5.77 -11.09 10.95
C GLY A 140 -5.58 -9.69 11.53
N ILE A 141 -4.99 -8.76 10.78
CA ILE A 141 -4.86 -7.35 11.20
C ILE A 141 -6.20 -6.63 11.08
N GLU A 142 -6.35 -5.52 11.81
CA GLU A 142 -7.51 -4.62 11.68
C GLU A 142 -7.61 -4.07 10.25
N ARG A 143 -8.84 -3.93 9.75
CA ARG A 143 -9.12 -3.56 8.36
C ARG A 143 -9.93 -2.28 8.24
N GLN A 144 -10.47 -1.77 9.34
CA GLN A 144 -11.34 -0.60 9.36
C GLN A 144 -10.87 0.39 10.43
N LEU A 145 -10.99 1.69 10.16
CA LEU A 145 -10.52 2.75 11.06
C LEU A 145 -11.21 2.67 12.44
N ARG A 146 -12.48 2.28 12.48
CA ARG A 146 -13.22 2.12 13.74
C ARG A 146 -12.67 1.02 14.66
N GLU A 147 -11.98 0.03 14.11
CA GLU A 147 -11.36 -1.06 14.89
C GLU A 147 -10.15 -0.58 15.69
N VAL A 148 -9.55 0.56 15.30
CA VAL A 148 -8.38 1.14 15.95
C VAL A 148 -8.71 2.42 16.74
N GLY A 149 -9.98 2.60 17.10
CA GLY A 149 -10.43 3.68 17.99
C GLY A 149 -10.66 5.04 17.34
N ILE A 150 -10.59 5.12 16.00
CA ILE A 150 -10.91 6.33 15.25
C ILE A 150 -12.43 6.49 15.16
N LYS A 151 -12.94 7.71 15.30
CA LYS A 151 -14.37 8.02 15.18
C LYS A 151 -14.65 8.67 13.83
N GLU A 152 -15.89 8.55 13.37
CA GLU A 152 -16.34 9.19 12.13
C GLU A 152 -16.15 10.73 12.17
N SER A 153 -16.28 11.34 13.36
CA SER A 153 -16.04 12.77 13.58
C SER A 153 -14.58 13.19 13.35
N ASP A 154 -13.63 12.24 13.34
CA ASP A 154 -12.21 12.53 13.15
C ASP A 154 -11.80 12.59 11.67
N LEU A 155 -12.60 12.01 10.76
CA LEU A 155 -12.22 11.81 9.35
C LEU A 155 -11.90 13.13 8.63
N ARG A 156 -12.67 14.20 8.91
CA ARG A 156 -12.43 15.53 8.32
C ARG A 156 -11.11 16.13 8.79
N ARG A 157 -10.82 16.03 10.09
CA ARG A 157 -9.53 16.48 10.64
C ARG A 157 -8.37 15.66 10.04
N MET A 158 -8.55 14.35 9.90
CA MET A 158 -7.53 13.48 9.29
C MET A 158 -7.26 13.85 7.82
N ALA A 159 -8.30 14.19 7.04
CA ALA A 159 -8.14 14.68 5.67
C ALA A 159 -7.31 15.97 5.64
N GLN A 160 -7.62 16.94 6.51
CA GLN A 160 -6.87 18.20 6.61
C GLN A 160 -5.39 17.98 6.98
N GLU A 161 -5.11 17.09 7.94
CA GLU A 161 -3.73 16.76 8.32
C GLU A 161 -2.98 16.00 7.22
N ALA A 162 -3.67 15.15 6.45
CA ALA A 162 -3.09 14.46 5.30
C ALA A 162 -2.68 15.45 4.20
N MET A 163 -3.46 16.50 3.96
CA MET A 163 -3.15 17.53 2.97
C MET A 163 -1.88 18.33 3.28
N LYS A 164 -1.42 18.34 4.54
CA LYS A 164 -0.13 18.92 4.92
C LYS A 164 1.06 18.10 4.43
N GLN A 165 0.85 16.84 4.04
CA GLN A 165 1.90 15.94 3.53
C GLN A 165 2.21 16.19 2.04
N THR A 166 2.43 17.46 1.68
CA THR A 166 2.53 17.94 0.29
C THR A 166 3.59 17.20 -0.53
N ARG A 167 4.76 16.91 0.07
CA ARG A 167 5.83 16.15 -0.58
C ARG A 167 5.41 14.73 -0.96
N LEU A 168 4.61 14.06 -0.14
CA LEU A 168 4.15 12.69 -0.39
C LEU A 168 3.02 12.69 -1.43
N LEU A 169 2.04 13.58 -1.25
CA LEU A 169 0.93 13.75 -2.18
C LEU A 169 1.41 14.13 -3.60
N GLY A 170 2.47 14.93 -3.70
CA GLY A 170 3.08 15.29 -4.97
C GLY A 170 3.62 14.10 -5.78
N ASN A 171 4.00 13.00 -5.12
CA ASN A 171 4.53 11.79 -5.78
C ASN A 171 3.43 10.85 -6.27
N ASN A 172 2.20 10.99 -5.76
CA ASN A 172 1.10 10.08 -6.07
C ASN A 172 0.73 10.17 -7.57
N PRO A 173 0.40 9.04 -8.25
CA PRO A 173 0.09 9.06 -9.69
C PRO A 173 -1.13 9.91 -10.05
N ARG A 174 -2.03 10.15 -9.10
CA ARG A 174 -3.22 10.98 -9.24
C ARG A 174 -3.20 12.09 -8.18
N ASP A 175 -3.59 13.32 -8.55
CA ASP A 175 -3.71 14.38 -7.54
C ASP A 175 -4.82 14.06 -6.55
N VAL A 176 -4.55 14.28 -5.26
CA VAL A 176 -5.48 14.02 -4.15
C VAL A 176 -5.94 15.37 -3.61
N THR A 177 -7.25 15.61 -3.59
CA THR A 177 -7.85 16.77 -2.90
C THR A 177 -8.22 16.41 -1.45
N GLU A 178 -8.56 17.40 -0.62
CA GLU A 178 -9.05 17.14 0.74
C GLU A 178 -10.34 16.30 0.72
N ASP A 179 -11.24 16.55 -0.24
CA ASP A 179 -12.48 15.79 -0.37
C ASP A 179 -12.21 14.35 -0.86
N ASP A 180 -11.20 14.13 -1.73
CA ASP A 180 -10.75 12.77 -2.08
C ASP A 180 -10.19 12.04 -0.86
N ALA A 181 -9.35 12.70 -0.06
CA ALA A 181 -8.80 12.12 1.17
C ALA A 181 -9.90 11.78 2.18
N PHE A 182 -10.89 12.66 2.34
CA PHE A 182 -12.07 12.40 3.17
C PHE A 182 -12.88 11.20 2.65
N ALA A 183 -13.10 11.09 1.34
CA ALA A 183 -13.80 9.97 0.74
C ALA A 183 -13.04 8.64 0.93
N ILE A 184 -11.71 8.65 0.82
CA ILE A 184 -10.86 7.49 1.10
C ILE A 184 -11.00 7.05 2.56
N TYR A 185 -10.91 7.98 3.52
CA TYR A 185 -11.09 7.65 4.94
C TYR A 185 -12.52 7.17 5.23
N SER A 186 -13.53 7.76 4.60
CA SER A 186 -14.92 7.33 4.76
C SER A 186 -15.14 5.90 4.24
N ALA A 187 -14.49 5.54 3.14
CA ALA A 187 -14.52 4.17 2.62
C ALA A 187 -13.78 3.16 3.51
N ALA A 188 -12.78 3.64 4.28
CA ALA A 188 -11.99 2.83 5.21
C ALA A 188 -12.57 2.76 6.64
N PHE A 189 -13.64 3.50 6.93
CA PHE A 189 -14.24 3.60 8.27
C PHE A 189 -15.07 2.37 8.64
#